data_AF-A0AAV0ZKI8-F1
#
_entry.id   AF-A0AAV0ZKI8-F1
#
_cell.length_a   1.000
_cell.length_b   1.000
_cell.length_c   1.000
_cell.angle_alpha   90.00
_cell.angle_beta   90.00
_cell.angle_gamma   90.00
#
_symmetry.space_group_name_H-M   'P 1'
#
loop_
_entity.id
_entity.type
_entity.pdbx_description
1 polymer ?
#
loop_
_entity_poly.entity_id
_entity_poly.type
_entity_poly.pdbx_seq_one_letter_code
_entity_poly.pdbx_strand_id
1 'polypeptide(L)'
;MRTLTGDSTAVDTFRFVPQSLVSFGPTVIVEGCDTSRAISWVHALTVADGIITQVREYFNTSLTVTRFAEKDSEEIVPSTFDSGRFPCVWESSVSDRVGKSVPGLVLAI
;
A
#
# COMPACT_ATOMS: atom_id res chain seq x y z
N MET A 1 -24.67 3.07 -1.47
CA MET A 1 -23.36 3.76 -1.32
C MET A 1 -23.24 4.15 0.15
N ARG A 2 -22.23 3.65 0.88
CA ARG A 2 -22.04 3.90 2.33
C ARG A 2 -20.98 5.00 2.50
N THR A 3 -21.31 6.02 3.27
CA THR A 3 -20.49 7.23 3.45
C THR A 3 -19.25 6.93 4.30
N LEU A 4 -18.06 7.35 3.84
CA LEU A 4 -16.75 7.18 4.50
C LEU A 4 -16.40 8.32 5.47
N THR A 5 -17.39 9.07 5.97
CA THR A 5 -17.18 10.26 6.83
C THR A 5 -17.21 9.96 8.33
N GLY A 6 -17.23 8.68 8.74
CA GLY A 6 -17.09 8.30 10.15
C GLY A 6 -18.32 8.55 11.04
N ASP A 7 -19.42 9.09 10.50
CA ASP A 7 -20.64 9.32 11.26
C ASP A 7 -21.53 8.07 11.22
N SER A 8 -21.35 7.18 12.21
CA SER A 8 -22.13 5.95 12.32
C SER A 8 -22.56 5.75 13.77
N THR A 9 -23.86 5.92 14.00
CA THR A 9 -24.55 5.61 15.27
C THR A 9 -24.72 4.12 15.53
N ALA A 10 -24.14 3.24 14.71
CA ALA A 10 -24.23 1.80 14.85
C ALA A 10 -23.05 1.21 15.65
N VAL A 11 -23.36 0.23 16.50
CA VAL A 11 -22.46 -0.58 17.35
C VAL A 11 -21.38 -1.35 16.55
N ASP A 12 -21.39 -1.23 15.22
CA ASP A 12 -20.60 -1.99 14.25
C ASP A 12 -19.76 -1.07 13.33
N THR A 13 -19.00 -0.15 13.92
CA THR A 13 -18.09 0.72 13.16
C THR A 13 -16.83 -0.03 12.76
N PHE A 14 -16.54 -0.05 11.46
CA PHE A 14 -15.24 -0.49 10.96
C PHE A 14 -14.14 0.43 11.51
N ARG A 15 -13.02 -0.18 11.92
CA ARG A 15 -11.87 0.55 12.45
C ARG A 15 -10.62 0.15 11.68
N PHE A 16 -9.82 1.14 11.30
CA PHE A 16 -8.47 0.90 10.85
C PHE A 16 -7.62 0.49 12.06
N VAL A 17 -7.32 -0.80 12.16
CA VAL A 17 -6.39 -1.34 13.17
C VAL A 17 -5.10 -1.71 12.44
N PRO A 18 -4.05 -0.87 12.50
CA PRO A 18 -2.77 -1.16 11.85
C PRO A 18 -2.19 -2.47 12.35
N GLN A 19 -1.67 -3.29 11.43
CA GLN A 19 -1.00 -4.55 11.74
C GLN A 19 0.49 -4.51 11.44
N SER A 20 0.87 -3.84 10.34
CA SER A 20 2.26 -3.60 10.00
C SER A 20 2.43 -2.23 9.34
N LEU A 21 3.63 -1.66 9.46
CA LEU A 21 3.99 -0.42 8.80
C LEU A 21 5.45 -0.45 8.35
N VAL A 22 5.75 0.25 7.26
CA VAL A 22 7.10 0.42 6.72
C VAL A 22 7.24 1.81 6.13
N SER A 23 8.44 2.39 6.17
CA SER A 23 8.73 3.72 5.62
C SER A 23 9.75 3.66 4.48
N PHE A 24 9.48 4.41 3.43
CA PHE A 24 10.37 4.66 2.30
C PHE A 24 10.47 6.16 2.03
N GLY A 25 11.53 6.80 2.55
CA GLY A 25 11.68 8.24 2.49
C GLY A 25 10.45 8.95 3.10
N PRO A 26 9.76 9.86 2.37
CA PRO A 26 8.57 10.55 2.88
C PRO A 26 7.31 9.67 2.84
N THR A 27 7.34 8.48 2.23
CA THR A 27 6.18 7.61 2.11
C THR A 27 6.15 6.59 3.25
N VAL A 28 5.07 6.55 4.02
CA VAL A 28 4.79 5.51 5.02
C VAL A 28 3.67 4.62 4.50
N ILE A 29 3.92 3.32 4.44
CA ILE A 29 2.93 2.31 4.11
C ILE A 29 2.42 1.69 5.41
N VAL A 30 1.11 1.62 5.58
CA VAL A 30 0.45 0.97 6.71
C VAL A 30 -0.60 0.00 6.17
N GLU A 31 -0.63 -1.22 6.69
CA GLU A 31 -1.65 -2.20 6.30
C GLU A 31 -2.41 -2.77 7.50
N GLY A 32 -3.61 -3.27 7.22
CA GLY A 32 -4.39 -4.04 8.16
C GLY A 32 -5.51 -4.81 7.49
N CYS A 33 -6.14 -5.70 8.25
CA CYS A 33 -7.32 -6.43 7.78
C CYS A 33 -8.33 -6.67 8.90
N ASP A 34 -9.59 -6.77 8.50
CA ASP A 34 -10.69 -7.31 9.29
C ASP A 34 -11.15 -8.60 8.61
N THR A 35 -10.71 -9.74 9.15
CA THR A 35 -11.06 -11.06 8.60
C THR A 35 -12.54 -11.38 8.77
N SER A 36 -13.19 -10.87 9.82
CA SER A 36 -14.63 -11.08 10.05
C SER A 36 -15.49 -10.43 8.96
N ARG A 37 -15.00 -9.32 8.40
CA ARG A 37 -15.64 -8.62 7.27
C ARG A 37 -15.06 -9.00 5.91
N ALA A 38 -13.99 -9.80 5.90
CA ALA A 38 -13.17 -10.09 4.73
C ALA A 38 -12.79 -8.81 3.97
N ILE A 39 -12.19 -7.87 4.72
CA ILE A 39 -11.68 -6.58 4.26
C ILE A 39 -10.19 -6.49 4.56
N SER A 40 -9.35 -6.22 3.55
CA SER A 40 -7.97 -5.77 3.72
C SER A 40 -7.82 -4.33 3.26
N TRP A 41 -6.88 -3.60 3.82
CA TRP A 41 -6.60 -2.22 3.45
C TRP A 41 -5.11 -1.90 3.57
N VAL A 42 -4.65 -1.00 2.70
CA VAL A 42 -3.32 -0.40 2.73
C VAL A 42 -3.45 1.11 2.56
N HIS A 43 -2.79 1.87 3.41
CA HIS A 43 -2.63 3.32 3.29
C HIS A 43 -1.19 3.65 2.93
N ALA A 44 -1.00 4.40 1.85
CA ALA A 44 0.28 5.03 1.51
C ALA A 44 0.18 6.52 1.83
N LEU A 45 0.88 6.92 2.89
CA LEU A 45 0.87 8.26 3.46
C LEU A 45 2.14 9.00 3.06
N THR A 46 2.01 10.21 2.52
CA THR A 46 3.17 11.10 2.35
C THR A 46 3.26 11.99 3.59
N VAL A 47 4.43 12.01 4.24
CA VAL A 47 4.68 12.77 5.47
C VAL A 47 5.75 13.84 5.22
N ALA A 48 5.46 15.09 5.59
CA ALA A 48 6.41 16.19 5.58
C ALA A 48 6.25 16.99 6.88
N ASP A 49 7.37 17.31 7.55
CA ASP A 49 7.39 18.07 8.81
C ASP A 49 6.47 17.49 9.91
N GLY A 50 6.39 16.15 9.98
CA GLY A 50 5.51 15.46 10.93
C GLY A 50 4.02 15.50 10.59
N ILE A 51 3.65 16.07 9.44
CA ILE A 51 2.27 16.21 8.97
C ILE A 51 2.05 15.27 7.78
N ILE A 52 0.92 14.56 7.78
CA ILE A 52 0.48 13.79 6.62
C ILE A 52 -0.04 14.77 5.56
N THR A 53 0.64 14.86 4.43
CA THR A 53 0.31 15.78 3.33
C THR A 53 -0.46 15.10 2.21
N GLN A 54 -0.39 13.77 2.09
CA GLN A 54 -1.17 12.99 1.13
C GLN A 54 -1.57 11.64 1.72
N VAL A 55 -2.74 11.15 1.31
CA VAL A 55 -3.25 9.82 1.65
C VAL A 55 -3.69 9.13 0.37
N ARG A 56 -3.16 7.94 0.11
CA ARG A 56 -3.68 7.00 -0.90
C ARG A 56 -4.18 5.76 -0.18
N GLU A 57 -5.43 5.39 -0.43
CA GLU A 57 -6.09 4.26 0.21
C GLU A 57 -6.42 3.17 -0.81
N TYR A 58 -6.06 1.94 -0.46
CA TYR A 58 -6.31 0.75 -1.27
C TYR A 58 -7.07 -0.27 -0.41
N PHE A 59 -8.34 -0.51 -0.74
CA PHE A 59 -9.14 -1.56 -0.13
C PHE A 59 -9.16 -2.80 -1.01
N ASN A 60 -9.09 -3.99 -0.40
CA ASN A 60 -9.18 -5.28 -1.07
C ASN A 60 -8.35 -5.31 -2.37
N THR A 61 -7.08 -4.93 -2.25
CA THR A 61 -6.11 -4.81 -3.33
C THR A 61 -4.79 -5.39 -2.81
N SER A 62 -4.14 -6.24 -3.60
CA SER A 62 -2.78 -6.68 -3.28
C SER A 62 -1.80 -5.62 -3.78
N LEU A 63 -1.12 -4.94 -2.86
CA LEU A 63 -0.21 -3.85 -3.18
C LEU A 63 1.24 -4.33 -3.15
N THR A 64 1.97 -4.10 -4.23
CA THR A 64 3.42 -4.30 -4.30
C THR A 64 4.09 -2.95 -4.47
N VAL A 65 5.15 -2.68 -3.71
CA VAL A 65 5.92 -1.45 -3.80
C VAL A 65 7.24 -1.71 -4.51
N THR A 66 7.54 -0.90 -5.52
CA THR A 66 8.79 -0.95 -6.27
C THR A 66 9.51 0.38 -6.20
N ARG A 67 10.85 0.36 -6.23
CA ARG A 67 11.67 1.59 -6.23
C ARG A 67 12.15 1.92 -7.64
N PHE A 68 12.11 3.19 -8.03
CA PHE A 68 12.83 3.64 -9.23
C PHE A 68 14.35 3.55 -8.97
N ALA A 69 15.07 2.75 -9.76
CA ALA A 69 16.53 2.85 -9.77
C ALA A 69 16.93 4.16 -10.48
N GLU A 70 17.37 5.17 -9.74
CA GLU A 70 17.98 6.37 -10.33
C GLU A 70 19.25 5.97 -11.08
N LYS A 71 19.35 6.39 -12.34
CA LYS A 71 20.56 6.22 -13.15
C LYS A 71 21.55 7.30 -12.75
N ASP A 72 22.63 6.92 -12.06
CA ASP A 72 23.85 7.74 -11.99
C ASP A 72 24.82 7.45 -13.16
N SER A 73 24.40 6.72 -14.20
CA SER A 73 25.28 6.44 -15.34
C SER A 73 24.55 6.28 -16.67
N GLU A 74 24.95 7.09 -17.64
CA GLU A 74 24.53 7.13 -19.04
C GLU A 74 25.01 5.90 -19.85
N GLU A 75 24.57 4.69 -19.51
CA GLU A 75 24.70 3.55 -20.43
C GLU A 75 23.33 2.93 -20.74
N ILE A 76 23.02 2.88 -22.03
CA ILE A 76 21.84 2.20 -22.58
C ILE A 76 22.26 0.76 -22.83
N VAL A 77 22.05 -0.11 -21.84
CA VAL A 77 22.20 -1.56 -21.98
C VAL A 77 20.83 -2.17 -22.31
N PRO A 78 20.71 -3.10 -23.28
CA PRO A 78 19.43 -3.71 -23.63
C PRO A 78 18.91 -4.51 -22.44
N SER A 79 17.68 -4.23 -22.02
CA SER A 79 17.06 -4.92 -20.89
C SER A 79 16.60 -6.31 -21.29
N THR A 80 17.40 -7.32 -20.97
CA THR A 80 16.89 -8.65 -20.63
C THR A 80 15.87 -8.49 -19.49
N PHE A 81 14.87 -9.37 -19.38
CA PHE A 81 13.84 -9.37 -18.33
C PHE A 81 14.43 -9.69 -16.94
N ASP A 82 15.43 -8.93 -16.53
CA ASP A 82 16.09 -9.03 -15.25
C ASP A 82 15.53 -7.90 -14.37
N SER A 83 15.23 -8.21 -13.12
CA SER A 83 14.54 -7.35 -12.13
C SER A 83 15.32 -6.08 -11.72
N GLY A 84 16.25 -5.60 -12.55
CA GLY A 84 17.23 -4.57 -12.24
C GLY A 84 16.78 -3.11 -12.37
N ARG A 85 15.57 -2.81 -12.91
CA ARG A 85 15.08 -1.42 -13.04
C ARG A 85 14.07 -0.98 -11.98
N PHE A 86 13.36 -1.92 -11.37
CA PHE A 86 12.29 -1.66 -10.41
C PHE A 86 12.24 -2.77 -9.35
N PRO A 87 13.24 -2.87 -8.46
CA PRO A 87 13.23 -3.90 -7.44
C PRO A 87 11.96 -3.79 -6.60
N CYS A 88 11.29 -4.93 -6.38
CA CYS A 88 10.25 -5.05 -5.36
C CYS A 88 10.91 -4.87 -4.00
N VAL A 89 10.43 -3.89 -3.24
CA VAL A 89 10.98 -3.55 -1.92
C VAL A 89 10.00 -3.91 -0.80
N TRP A 90 8.73 -4.13 -1.13
CA TRP A 90 7.70 -4.58 -0.17
C TRP A 90 6.46 -5.09 -0.90
N GLU A 91 5.77 -6.03 -0.27
CA GLU A 91 4.50 -6.57 -0.74
C GLU A 91 3.55 -6.70 0.44
N SER A 92 2.27 -6.39 0.22
CA SER A 92 1.25 -6.47 1.25
C SER A 92 1.02 -7.92 1.68
N SER A 93 0.97 -8.14 3.00
CA SER A 93 0.79 -9.47 3.59
C SER A 93 -0.66 -9.75 4.00
N VAL A 94 -1.58 -8.81 3.74
CA VAL A 94 -2.97 -8.86 4.23
C VAL A 94 -3.99 -9.26 3.17
N SER A 95 -3.62 -9.24 1.88
CA SER A 95 -4.54 -9.54 0.78
C SER A 95 -4.97 -11.00 0.71
N ASP A 96 -4.08 -11.93 1.05
CA ASP A 96 -4.34 -13.37 1.09
C ASP A 96 -5.11 -13.80 2.36
N ARG A 97 -4.98 -13.02 3.44
CA ARG A 97 -5.58 -13.31 4.76
C ARG A 97 -7.10 -13.15 4.83
N VAL A 98 -7.72 -12.52 3.84
CA VAL A 98 -9.17 -12.28 3.79
C VAL A 98 -9.94 -13.27 2.91
N GLY A 99 -9.26 -14.29 2.37
CA GLY A 99 -9.88 -15.43 1.70
C GLY A 99 -10.57 -15.09 0.37
N LYS A 100 -10.17 -14.00 -0.28
CA LYS A 100 -10.72 -13.53 -1.56
C LYS A 100 -9.59 -13.16 -2.52
N SER A 101 -9.77 -13.46 -3.80
CA SER A 101 -8.91 -12.92 -4.85
C SER A 101 -9.19 -11.43 -5.03
N VAL A 102 -8.12 -10.65 -5.16
CA VAL A 102 -8.17 -9.19 -5.28
C VAL A 102 -7.31 -8.73 -6.45
N PRO A 103 -7.60 -7.57 -7.07
CA PRO A 103 -6.72 -6.99 -8.07
C PRO A 103 -5.33 -6.70 -7.47
N GLY A 104 -4.29 -6.90 -8.27
CA GLY A 104 -2.93 -6.49 -7.94
C GLY A 104 -2.64 -5.08 -8.42
N LEU A 105 -1.87 -4.32 -7.64
CA LEU A 105 -1.41 -2.97 -7.98
C LEU A 105 0.06 -2.81 -7.61
N VAL A 106 0.84 -2.23 -8.53
CA VAL A 106 2.22 -1.84 -8.27
C VAL A 106 2.29 -0.34 -7.98
N LEU A 107 2.76 0.01 -6.79
CA LEU A 107 3.07 1.38 -6.39
C LEU A 107 4.57 1.63 -6.54
N ALA A 108 4.94 2.43 -7.55
CA ALA A 108 6.30 2.86 -7.72
C ALA A 108 6.58 4.11 -6.86
N ILE A 109 7.68 4.08 -6.10
CA ILE A 109 8.11 5.14 -5.17
C ILE A 109 9.54 5.60 -5.41
#